data_AF-A0A841WM37-F1
#
_entry.id   AF-A0A841WM37-F1
#
_cell.length_a   1.000
_cell.length_b   1.000
_cell.length_c   1.000
_cell.angle_alpha   90.00
_cell.angle_beta   90.00
_cell.angle_gamma   90.00
#
_symmetry.space_group_name_H-M   'P 1'
#
loop_
_entity.id
_entity.type
_entity.pdbx_description
1 polymer ?
#
loop_
_entity_poly.entity_id
_entity_poly.type
_entity_poly.pdbx_seq_one_letter_code
_entity_poly.pdbx_strand_id
1 'polypeptide(L)'
;MKSHIKSIATATLALLVIYSAKEAVALPQKIDNSVTIAQSQPLTDTLIIPGERVGPITRTTTKRDLVKLFGASRVVDKTISGAEGIGSFAATQLKLDRGRSLLVVWSDKTRTKPLDVRNLGSAWKTREGIGVGTSLSQLRQKLGNFKLYGLGWDYGGTILLDNSKLSRYQGKLILRVDAATNASEKFPNDYQAVLGDTTFSSSNRHWKPLGITLAEIIVVLNPSQE
;
A
#
# COMPACT_ATOMS: atom_id res chain seq x y z
N MET A 1 41.97 79.53 -43.18
CA MET A 1 42.57 79.23 -41.86
C MET A 1 41.53 79.56 -40.79
N LYS A 2 41.15 78.56 -39.97
CA LYS A 2 40.38 78.63 -38.70
C LYS A 2 39.10 79.51 -38.65
N SER A 3 37.97 78.91 -38.25
CA SER A 3 37.43 79.02 -36.87
C SER A 3 35.90 79.14 -36.74
N HIS A 4 35.43 78.63 -35.60
CA HIS A 4 34.23 78.97 -34.80
C HIS A 4 32.84 78.36 -35.09
N ILE A 5 32.55 77.38 -34.23
CA ILE A 5 31.31 77.06 -33.48
C ILE A 5 30.21 78.13 -33.53
N LYS A 6 28.94 77.68 -33.66
CA LYS A 6 27.82 78.05 -32.76
C LYS A 6 26.62 77.10 -32.92
N SER A 7 26.22 76.51 -31.79
CA SER A 7 24.90 75.91 -31.57
C SER A 7 23.87 77.02 -31.36
N ILE A 8 22.59 76.79 -31.73
CA ILE A 8 21.38 76.95 -30.87
C ILE A 8 20.08 76.95 -31.73
N ALA A 9 19.05 76.33 -31.15
CA ALA A 9 17.59 76.57 -31.28
C ALA A 9 16.77 75.94 -32.43
N THR A 10 16.10 74.84 -32.06
CA THR A 10 14.64 74.58 -32.12
C THR A 10 13.82 75.03 -33.34
N ALA A 11 13.16 74.05 -33.97
CA ALA A 11 11.76 74.17 -34.37
C ALA A 11 11.08 72.79 -34.36
N THR A 12 10.07 72.65 -33.51
CA THR A 12 9.17 71.51 -33.41
C THR A 12 8.29 71.46 -34.66
N LEU A 13 8.28 70.33 -35.38
CA LEU A 13 7.32 70.08 -36.46
C LEU A 13 6.50 68.85 -36.10
N ALA A 14 5.25 69.08 -35.72
CA ALA A 14 4.25 68.03 -35.56
C ALA A 14 3.81 67.57 -36.95
N LEU A 15 4.05 66.29 -37.27
CA LEU A 15 3.52 65.65 -38.47
C LEU A 15 2.49 64.59 -38.03
N LEU A 16 1.22 64.88 -38.28
CA LEU A 16 0.11 63.94 -38.14
C LEU A 16 0.26 62.84 -39.23
N VAL A 17 0.65 61.63 -38.81
CA VAL A 17 0.60 60.45 -39.67
C VAL A 17 -0.66 59.67 -39.33
N ILE A 18 -1.59 59.63 -40.28
CA ILE A 18 -2.79 58.83 -40.25
C ILE A 18 -2.39 57.40 -40.62
N TYR A 19 -2.14 56.53 -39.63
CA TYR A 19 -1.87 55.12 -39.88
C TYR A 19 -3.20 54.36 -39.99
N SER A 20 -3.57 53.93 -41.20
CA SER A 20 -4.52 52.83 -41.37
C SER A 20 -3.77 51.52 -41.14
N ALA A 21 -3.79 51.00 -39.92
CA ALA A 21 -3.30 49.67 -39.64
C ALA A 21 -4.29 48.63 -40.20
N LYS A 22 -3.87 47.88 -41.22
CA LYS A 22 -4.48 46.57 -41.50
C LYS A 22 -3.99 45.62 -40.42
N GLU A 23 -4.86 45.24 -39.51
CA GLU A 23 -4.58 44.18 -38.53
C GLU A 23 -4.36 42.85 -39.28
N ALA A 24 -3.11 42.41 -39.33
CA ALA A 24 -2.81 41.01 -39.63
C ALA A 24 -3.02 40.22 -38.32
N VAL A 25 -4.20 39.64 -38.16
CA VAL A 25 -4.50 38.73 -37.05
C VAL A 25 -3.74 37.43 -37.28
N ALA A 26 -2.71 37.18 -36.47
CA ALA A 26 -2.09 35.86 -36.37
C ALA A 26 -3.10 34.89 -35.73
N LEU A 27 -3.47 33.83 -36.46
CA LEU A 27 -4.34 32.78 -35.95
C LEU A 27 -3.65 32.04 -34.80
N PRO A 28 -4.30 31.88 -33.63
CA PRO A 28 -3.73 31.11 -32.53
C PRO A 28 -3.61 29.64 -32.95
N GLN A 29 -2.39 29.11 -32.98
CA GLN A 29 -2.18 27.67 -33.10
C GLN A 29 -2.63 26.99 -31.80
N LYS A 30 -3.79 26.34 -31.89
CA LYS A 30 -4.35 25.50 -30.83
C LYS A 30 -3.46 24.26 -30.69
N ILE A 31 -2.58 24.27 -29.69
CA ILE A 31 -1.83 23.07 -29.29
C ILE A 31 -2.83 22.16 -28.56
N ASP A 32 -3.53 21.31 -29.32
CA ASP A 32 -4.35 20.21 -28.78
C ASP A 32 -3.43 19.07 -28.27
N ASN A 33 -2.61 19.37 -27.26
CA ASN A 33 -1.99 18.33 -26.44
C ASN A 33 -3.04 17.82 -25.46
N SER A 34 -3.93 16.96 -25.95
CA SER A 34 -4.72 16.11 -25.07
C SER A 34 -3.76 15.21 -24.29
N VAL A 35 -3.41 15.63 -23.07
CA VAL A 35 -2.80 14.71 -22.10
C VAL A 35 -3.86 13.67 -21.82
N THR A 36 -3.76 12.54 -22.51
CA THR A 36 -4.53 11.36 -22.16
C THR A 36 -4.04 10.94 -20.78
N ILE A 37 -4.74 11.39 -19.74
CA ILE A 37 -4.63 10.80 -18.41
C ILE A 37 -5.08 9.35 -18.62
N ALA A 38 -4.12 8.44 -18.72
CA ALA A 38 -4.41 7.02 -18.72
C ALA A 38 -5.17 6.73 -17.42
N GLN A 39 -6.51 6.64 -17.51
CA GLN A 39 -7.32 6.16 -16.41
C GLN A 39 -6.87 4.72 -16.18
N SER A 40 -6.08 4.51 -15.13
CA SER A 40 -5.74 3.17 -14.66
C SER A 40 -7.05 2.41 -14.52
N GLN A 41 -7.21 1.31 -15.26
CA GLN A 41 -8.40 0.48 -15.20
C GLN A 41 -8.72 0.17 -13.73
N PRO A 42 -9.97 0.35 -13.28
CA PRO A 42 -10.28 0.22 -11.86
C PRO A 42 -9.96 -1.21 -11.40
N LEU A 43 -9.05 -1.36 -10.43
CA LEU A 43 -8.75 -2.64 -9.80
C LEU A 43 -10.03 -3.19 -9.14
N THR A 44 -10.64 -4.20 -9.74
CA THR A 44 -11.83 -4.90 -9.26
C THR A 44 -11.51 -6.22 -8.57
N ASP A 45 -10.42 -6.89 -8.97
CA ASP A 45 -9.97 -8.13 -8.35
C ASP A 45 -9.20 -7.86 -7.05
N THR A 46 -9.91 -7.97 -5.92
CA THR A 46 -9.32 -7.90 -4.57
C THR A 46 -9.28 -9.27 -3.87
N LEU A 47 -9.33 -10.36 -4.64
CA LEU A 47 -9.28 -11.71 -4.09
C LEU A 47 -7.85 -12.10 -3.67
N ILE A 48 -7.75 -12.68 -2.48
CA ILE A 48 -6.54 -13.35 -1.99
C ILE A 48 -6.67 -14.85 -2.26
N ILE A 49 -5.66 -15.42 -2.92
CA ILE A 49 -5.47 -16.86 -3.02
C ILE A 49 -4.11 -17.19 -2.39
N PRO A 50 -4.08 -17.71 -1.15
CA PRO A 50 -2.83 -17.92 -0.44
C PRO A 50 -1.85 -18.82 -1.19
N GLY A 51 -0.59 -18.36 -1.30
CA GLY A 51 0.46 -19.08 -2.02
C GLY A 51 0.45 -18.90 -3.54
N GLU A 52 -0.60 -18.31 -4.10
CA GLU A 52 -0.76 -18.12 -5.54
C GLU A 52 -0.74 -16.64 -5.94
N ARG A 53 -1.67 -15.82 -5.39
CA ARG A 53 -1.82 -14.41 -5.78
C ARG A 53 -2.58 -13.53 -4.78
N VAL A 54 -2.36 -12.22 -4.91
CA VAL A 54 -3.16 -11.16 -4.28
C VAL A 54 -3.65 -10.22 -5.38
N GLY A 55 -4.91 -10.36 -5.78
CA GLY A 55 -5.42 -9.73 -7.00
C GLY A 55 -4.54 -10.10 -8.20
N PRO A 56 -4.02 -9.13 -8.98
CA PRO A 56 -3.13 -9.38 -10.11
C PRO A 56 -1.68 -9.68 -9.72
N ILE A 57 -1.30 -9.58 -8.43
CA ILE A 57 0.07 -9.80 -7.97
C ILE A 57 0.29 -11.29 -7.74
N THR A 58 1.27 -11.86 -8.43
CA THR A 58 1.61 -13.29 -8.39
C THR A 58 3.08 -13.49 -8.02
N ARG A 59 3.52 -14.75 -7.93
CA ARG A 59 4.90 -15.15 -7.62
C ARG A 59 5.96 -14.61 -8.59
N THR A 60 5.56 -14.19 -9.80
CA THR A 60 6.46 -13.70 -10.85
C THR A 60 6.28 -12.22 -11.17
N THR A 61 5.42 -11.52 -10.42
CA THR A 61 5.17 -10.09 -10.64
C THR A 61 6.41 -9.28 -10.29
N THR A 62 6.92 -8.50 -11.23
CA THR A 62 8.06 -7.60 -11.01
C THR A 62 7.58 -6.19 -10.63
N LYS A 63 8.46 -5.33 -10.07
CA LYS A 63 8.13 -3.90 -9.88
C LYS A 63 7.70 -3.23 -11.19
N ARG A 64 8.33 -3.58 -12.32
CA ARG A 64 7.96 -3.05 -13.64
C ARG A 64 6.51 -3.38 -13.97
N ASP A 65 6.06 -4.58 -13.63
CA ASP A 65 4.67 -4.98 -13.84
C ASP A 65 3.73 -4.22 -12.90
N LEU A 66 4.11 -3.97 -11.65
CA LEU A 66 3.34 -3.10 -10.75
C LEU A 66 3.17 -1.68 -11.32
N VAL A 67 4.22 -1.10 -11.92
CA VAL A 67 4.14 0.21 -12.57
C VAL A 67 3.19 0.18 -13.76
N LYS A 68 3.21 -0.88 -14.58
CA LYS A 68 2.28 -1.05 -15.70
C LYS A 68 0.83 -1.20 -15.24
N LEU A 69 0.60 -1.97 -14.18
CA LEU A 69 -0.73 -2.27 -13.66
C LEU A 69 -1.35 -1.07 -12.91
N PHE A 70 -0.55 -0.34 -12.14
CA PHE A 70 -1.06 0.65 -11.17
C PHE A 70 -0.64 2.10 -11.45
N GLY A 71 0.29 2.31 -12.39
CA GLY A 71 0.86 3.62 -12.70
C GLY A 71 1.97 4.04 -11.72
N ALA A 72 3.02 4.67 -12.24
CA ALA A 72 4.23 5.00 -11.47
C ALA A 72 3.95 5.86 -10.22
N SER A 73 2.97 6.77 -10.28
CA SER A 73 2.62 7.66 -9.16
C SER A 73 2.07 6.92 -7.93
N ARG A 74 1.58 5.68 -8.09
CA ARG A 74 1.02 4.85 -7.01
C ARG A 74 2.00 3.81 -6.48
N VAL A 75 3.19 3.71 -7.06
CA VAL A 75 4.21 2.70 -6.76
C VAL A 75 5.40 3.38 -6.07
N VAL A 76 5.55 3.15 -4.77
CA VAL A 76 6.58 3.82 -3.95
C VAL A 76 7.52 2.79 -3.35
N ASP A 77 8.81 2.85 -3.70
CA ASP A 77 9.80 1.98 -3.10
C ASP A 77 10.05 2.31 -1.63
N LYS A 78 10.31 1.26 -0.86
CA LYS A 78 10.61 1.29 0.56
C LYS A 78 11.74 0.32 0.88
N THR A 79 12.33 0.51 2.05
CA THR A 79 13.11 -0.51 2.77
C THR A 79 12.39 -0.72 4.10
N ILE A 80 12.17 -1.97 4.47
CA ILE A 80 11.57 -2.33 5.77
C ILE A 80 12.57 -3.16 6.57
N SER A 81 12.55 -3.03 7.90
CA SER A 81 13.31 -3.90 8.78
C SER A 81 12.63 -5.27 8.89
N GLY A 82 13.41 -6.32 9.12
CA GLY A 82 12.86 -7.59 9.58
C GLY A 82 12.38 -7.53 11.03
N ALA A 83 11.70 -8.58 11.47
CA ALA A 83 11.32 -8.76 12.86
C ALA A 83 12.57 -8.87 13.76
N GLU A 84 12.42 -8.53 15.04
CA GLU A 84 13.51 -8.56 16.03
C GLU A 84 14.73 -7.70 15.64
N GLY A 85 14.54 -6.74 14.71
CA GLY A 85 15.60 -5.90 14.18
C GLY A 85 16.58 -6.60 13.23
N ILE A 86 16.29 -7.84 12.80
CA ILE A 86 17.21 -8.62 11.98
C ILE A 86 16.94 -8.40 10.49
N GLY A 87 17.94 -7.85 9.80
CA GLY A 87 17.93 -7.69 8.35
C GLY A 87 17.06 -6.54 7.85
N SER A 88 17.12 -6.31 6.54
CA SER A 88 16.27 -5.34 5.86
C SER A 88 15.86 -5.85 4.49
N PHE A 89 14.63 -5.53 4.10
CA PHE A 89 14.01 -6.02 2.87
C PHE A 89 13.67 -4.86 1.96
N ALA A 90 13.96 -5.02 0.67
CA ALA A 90 13.39 -4.14 -0.33
C ALA A 90 11.88 -4.36 -0.37
N ALA A 91 11.12 -3.28 -0.37
CA ALA A 91 9.67 -3.32 -0.49
C ALA A 91 9.16 -2.26 -1.47
N THR A 92 7.91 -2.42 -1.89
CA THR A 92 7.19 -1.45 -2.72
C THR A 92 5.78 -1.28 -2.17
N GLN A 93 5.47 -0.08 -1.69
CA GLN A 93 4.16 0.33 -1.25
C GLN A 93 3.30 0.68 -2.47
N LEU A 94 2.16 0.02 -2.59
CA LEU A 94 1.10 0.42 -3.51
C LEU A 94 0.12 1.32 -2.77
N LYS A 95 -0.02 2.57 -3.23
CA LYS A 95 -0.96 3.58 -2.69
C LYS A 95 -2.23 3.58 -3.53
N LEU A 96 -3.16 2.69 -3.19
CA LEU A 96 -4.40 2.50 -3.92
C LEU A 96 -5.61 2.95 -3.09
N ASP A 97 -6.56 3.61 -3.75
CA ASP A 97 -7.73 4.18 -3.09
C ASP A 97 -8.73 3.09 -2.65
N ARG A 98 -9.67 3.44 -1.77
CA ARG A 98 -10.77 2.56 -1.32
C ARG A 98 -10.30 1.28 -0.62
N GLY A 99 -9.33 1.41 0.29
CA GLY A 99 -8.85 0.29 1.12
C GLY A 99 -8.07 -0.78 0.35
N ARG A 100 -7.52 -0.45 -0.83
CA ARG A 100 -6.78 -1.40 -1.68
C ARG A 100 -5.26 -1.29 -1.55
N SER A 101 -4.74 -0.34 -0.78
CA SER A 101 -3.30 -0.24 -0.52
C SER A 101 -2.75 -1.55 0.06
N LEU A 102 -1.50 -1.86 -0.29
CA LEU A 102 -0.76 -3.03 0.19
C LEU A 102 0.75 -2.79 0.05
N LEU A 103 1.53 -3.64 0.68
CA LEU A 103 2.99 -3.66 0.59
C LEU A 103 3.45 -4.96 -0.06
N VAL A 104 4.26 -4.86 -1.12
CA VAL A 104 4.97 -6.00 -1.71
C VAL A 104 6.38 -6.04 -1.14
N VAL A 105 6.76 -7.15 -0.52
CA VAL A 105 8.12 -7.39 -0.03
C VAL A 105 8.85 -8.24 -1.06
N TRP A 106 10.07 -7.86 -1.40
CA TRP A 106 10.87 -8.47 -2.47
C TRP A 106 11.95 -9.39 -1.93
N SER A 107 12.34 -10.39 -2.72
CA SER A 107 13.44 -11.31 -2.39
C SER A 107 14.77 -10.59 -2.23
N ASP A 108 14.94 -9.51 -2.98
CA ASP A 108 16.17 -8.74 -3.06
C ASP A 108 15.88 -7.35 -3.65
N LYS A 109 16.93 -6.54 -3.76
CA LYS A 109 16.87 -5.16 -4.24
C LYS A 109 16.53 -5.04 -5.74
N THR A 110 16.60 -6.12 -6.52
CA THR A 110 16.24 -6.12 -7.95
C THR A 110 14.73 -6.05 -8.17
N ARG A 111 13.92 -6.42 -7.15
CA ARG A 111 12.44 -6.33 -7.17
C ARG A 111 11.80 -7.08 -8.35
N THR A 112 12.34 -8.27 -8.64
CA THR A 112 11.87 -9.15 -9.72
C THR A 112 11.03 -10.33 -9.22
N LYS A 113 11.12 -10.65 -7.92
CA LYS A 113 10.43 -11.77 -7.30
C LYS A 113 9.87 -11.37 -5.93
N PRO A 114 8.54 -11.34 -5.74
CA PRO A 114 7.94 -11.04 -4.43
C PRO A 114 8.22 -12.18 -3.45
N LEU A 115 8.65 -11.88 -2.23
CA LEU A 115 8.62 -12.84 -1.12
C LEU A 115 7.18 -13.00 -0.65
N ASP A 116 6.53 -11.89 -0.32
CA ASP A 116 5.19 -11.85 0.22
C ASP A 116 4.49 -10.52 -0.06
N VAL A 117 3.19 -10.52 0.20
CA VAL A 117 2.35 -9.33 0.18
C VAL A 117 1.70 -9.17 1.55
N ARG A 118 1.85 -8.00 2.15
CA ARG A 118 1.37 -7.68 3.51
C ARG A 118 0.76 -6.28 3.58
N ASN A 119 0.36 -5.87 4.78
CA ASN A 119 -0.30 -4.57 5.05
C ASN A 119 -1.49 -4.31 4.11
N LEU A 120 -2.27 -5.35 3.82
CA LEU A 120 -3.41 -5.27 2.92
C LEU A 120 -4.51 -4.43 3.56
N GLY A 121 -5.05 -3.48 2.81
CA GLY A 121 -6.21 -2.71 3.26
C GLY A 121 -7.51 -3.53 3.30
N SER A 122 -8.59 -2.88 3.76
CA SER A 122 -9.89 -3.53 4.04
C SER A 122 -10.63 -4.13 2.84
N ALA A 123 -10.22 -3.80 1.61
CA ALA A 123 -10.87 -4.32 0.40
C ALA A 123 -10.46 -5.75 0.06
N TRP A 124 -9.35 -6.25 0.60
CA TRP A 124 -8.78 -7.55 0.28
C TRP A 124 -9.37 -8.66 1.14
N LYS A 125 -9.78 -9.76 0.52
CA LYS A 125 -10.36 -10.92 1.23
C LYS A 125 -9.96 -12.24 0.60
N THR A 126 -9.82 -13.29 1.40
CA THR A 126 -9.73 -14.67 0.91
C THR A 126 -11.06 -15.17 0.37
N ARG A 127 -11.08 -16.33 -0.29
CA ARG A 127 -12.33 -17.00 -0.73
C ARG A 127 -13.28 -17.31 0.43
N GLU A 128 -12.73 -17.53 1.61
CA GLU A 128 -13.47 -17.77 2.85
C GLU A 128 -14.01 -16.47 3.47
N GLY A 129 -13.76 -15.32 2.83
CA GLY A 129 -14.21 -14.00 3.28
C GLY A 129 -13.41 -13.44 4.44
N ILE A 130 -12.16 -13.90 4.63
CA ILE A 130 -11.27 -13.40 5.68
C ILE A 130 -10.52 -12.18 5.14
N GLY A 131 -10.68 -11.05 5.82
CA GLY A 131 -9.98 -9.78 5.54
C GLY A 131 -9.67 -9.03 6.83
N VAL A 132 -8.85 -7.99 6.77
CA VAL A 132 -8.56 -7.13 7.94
C VAL A 132 -9.86 -6.65 8.57
N GLY A 133 -9.91 -6.71 9.91
CA GLY A 133 -11.10 -6.42 10.71
C GLY A 133 -12.02 -7.61 10.97
N THR A 134 -11.75 -8.80 10.41
CA THR A 134 -12.53 -10.02 10.75
C THR A 134 -12.37 -10.32 12.24
N SER A 135 -13.48 -10.41 12.98
CA SER A 135 -13.46 -10.68 14.43
C SER A 135 -12.98 -12.09 14.75
N LEU A 136 -12.44 -12.31 15.95
CA LEU A 136 -12.04 -13.64 16.42
C LEU A 136 -13.20 -14.65 16.37
N SER A 137 -14.43 -14.20 16.66
CA SER A 137 -15.63 -15.05 16.57
C SER A 137 -15.89 -15.52 15.13
N GLN A 138 -15.83 -14.60 14.15
CA GLN A 138 -15.96 -14.95 12.73
C GLN A 138 -14.81 -15.83 12.24
N LEU A 139 -13.58 -15.58 12.71
CA LEU A 139 -12.44 -16.45 12.42
C LEU A 139 -12.69 -17.87 12.92
N ARG A 140 -13.17 -18.05 14.16
CA ARG A 140 -13.53 -19.38 14.69
C ARG A 140 -14.62 -20.09 13.90
N GLN A 141 -15.62 -19.36 13.40
CA GLN A 141 -16.65 -19.94 12.53
C GLN A 141 -16.04 -20.49 11.22
N LYS A 142 -15.06 -19.77 10.65
CA LYS A 142 -14.41 -20.11 9.39
C LYS A 142 -13.32 -21.18 9.53
N LEU A 143 -12.48 -21.06 10.56
CA LEU A 143 -11.30 -21.90 10.79
C LEU A 143 -11.58 -23.12 11.69
N GLY A 144 -12.68 -23.12 12.45
CA GLY A 144 -12.90 -24.06 13.55
C GLY A 144 -12.14 -23.62 14.80
N ASN A 145 -11.83 -24.59 15.67
CA ASN A 145 -10.95 -24.34 16.81
C ASN A 145 -9.50 -24.32 16.32
N PHE A 146 -8.75 -23.29 16.74
CA PHE A 146 -7.33 -23.16 16.46
C PHE A 146 -6.59 -22.61 17.68
N LYS A 147 -5.26 -22.62 17.61
CA LYS A 147 -4.37 -21.93 18.55
C LYS A 147 -3.79 -20.67 17.91
N LEU A 148 -3.42 -19.71 18.74
CA LEU A 148 -2.72 -18.50 18.33
C LEU A 148 -1.71 -18.10 19.41
N TYR A 149 -0.67 -17.38 19.01
CA TYR A 149 0.28 -16.80 19.95
C TYR A 149 -0.34 -15.67 20.78
N GLY A 150 0.16 -15.48 21.99
CA GLY A 150 -0.21 -14.35 22.85
C GLY A 150 0.14 -13.00 22.23
N LEU A 151 -0.38 -11.92 22.84
CA LEU A 151 -0.16 -10.54 22.39
C LEU A 151 1.13 -9.95 22.97
N GLY A 152 1.51 -8.75 22.50
CA GLY A 152 2.56 -7.93 23.14
C GLY A 152 4.00 -8.16 22.67
N TRP A 153 4.20 -8.76 21.50
CA TRP A 153 5.52 -8.99 20.89
C TRP A 153 5.41 -9.04 19.35
N ASP A 154 6.53 -9.03 18.62
CA ASP A 154 6.58 -8.84 17.16
C ASP A 154 5.83 -9.90 16.34
N TYR A 155 5.67 -11.10 16.90
CA TYR A 155 4.90 -12.20 16.30
C TYR A 155 3.55 -12.44 16.98
N GLY A 156 3.17 -11.56 17.90
CA GLY A 156 1.98 -11.72 18.71
C GLY A 156 0.70 -11.84 17.90
N GLY A 157 -0.26 -12.60 18.45
CA GLY A 157 -1.55 -12.85 17.81
C GLY A 157 -1.49 -13.69 16.52
N THR A 158 -0.32 -14.23 16.15
CA THR A 158 -0.19 -15.10 14.97
C THR A 158 -1.02 -16.38 15.16
N ILE A 159 -1.93 -16.64 14.23
CA ILE A 159 -2.78 -17.83 14.22
C ILE A 159 -2.01 -19.02 13.66
N LEU A 160 -2.08 -20.16 14.37
CA LEU A 160 -1.56 -21.45 13.91
C LEU A 160 -2.63 -22.15 13.05
N LEU A 161 -2.30 -22.36 11.76
CA LEU A 161 -3.24 -22.93 10.79
C LEU A 161 -3.22 -24.46 10.73
N ASP A 162 -2.16 -25.09 11.23
CA ASP A 162 -1.88 -26.54 11.23
C ASP A 162 -3.10 -27.41 11.60
N ASN A 163 -3.84 -27.02 12.64
CA ASN A 163 -5.02 -27.76 13.13
C ASN A 163 -6.36 -27.11 12.75
N SER A 164 -6.34 -26.12 11.85
CA SER A 164 -7.54 -25.41 11.40
C SER A 164 -8.11 -25.97 10.10
N LYS A 165 -9.33 -25.58 9.74
CA LYS A 165 -9.94 -25.84 8.41
C LYS A 165 -9.15 -25.23 7.24
N LEU A 166 -8.15 -24.38 7.52
CA LEU A 166 -7.27 -23.73 6.55
C LEU A 166 -5.84 -24.25 6.58
N SER A 167 -5.59 -25.43 7.14
CA SER A 167 -4.25 -26.05 7.21
C SER A 167 -3.55 -26.18 5.85
N ARG A 168 -4.30 -26.28 4.73
CA ARG A 168 -3.77 -26.23 3.35
C ARG A 168 -3.00 -24.94 3.01
N TYR A 169 -3.21 -23.87 3.77
CA TYR A 169 -2.53 -22.58 3.62
C TYR A 169 -1.35 -22.40 4.60
N GLN A 170 -0.98 -23.44 5.36
CA GLN A 170 0.22 -23.42 6.18
C GLN A 170 1.45 -23.05 5.32
N GLY A 171 2.26 -22.10 5.81
CA GLY A 171 3.42 -21.55 5.08
C GLY A 171 3.09 -20.63 3.89
N LYS A 172 1.79 -20.44 3.58
CA LYS A 172 1.30 -19.61 2.46
C LYS A 172 0.50 -18.40 2.93
N LEU A 173 -0.10 -18.50 4.11
CA LEU A 173 -0.90 -17.47 4.75
C LEU A 173 -0.48 -17.32 6.20
N ILE A 174 -0.22 -16.09 6.61
CA ILE A 174 -0.06 -15.71 8.02
C ILE A 174 -1.20 -14.75 8.34
N LEU A 175 -1.90 -15.03 9.43
CA LEU A 175 -2.97 -14.22 9.96
C LEU A 175 -2.57 -13.78 11.37
N ARG A 176 -2.55 -12.48 11.63
CA ARG A 176 -2.29 -11.96 12.98
C ARG A 176 -3.46 -11.13 13.45
N VAL A 177 -3.91 -11.44 14.66
CA VAL A 177 -4.94 -10.67 15.34
C VAL A 177 -4.32 -9.68 16.30
N ASP A 178 -5.06 -8.63 16.61
CA ASP A 178 -4.72 -7.70 17.66
C ASP A 178 -5.97 -7.33 18.47
N ALA A 179 -5.76 -6.82 19.67
CA ALA A 179 -6.81 -6.30 20.51
C ALA A 179 -7.27 -4.91 20.05
N ALA A 180 -8.45 -4.50 20.51
CA ALA A 180 -8.89 -3.12 20.33
C ALA A 180 -7.89 -2.16 21.00
N THR A 181 -7.70 -0.96 20.43
CA THR A 181 -6.64 0.00 20.80
C THR A 181 -6.54 0.31 22.31
N ASN A 182 -7.64 0.25 23.07
CA ASN A 182 -7.66 0.51 24.52
C ASN A 182 -7.99 -0.73 25.36
N ALA A 183 -7.85 -1.93 24.80
CA ALA A 183 -8.18 -3.17 25.48
C ALA A 183 -7.26 -3.45 26.68
N SER A 184 -5.97 -3.14 26.59
CA SER A 184 -5.01 -3.31 27.68
C SER A 184 -5.35 -2.43 28.89
N GLU A 185 -5.79 -1.19 28.65
CA GLU A 185 -6.19 -0.26 29.71
C GLU A 185 -7.57 -0.61 30.31
N LYS A 186 -8.53 -0.99 29.46
CA LYS A 186 -9.90 -1.30 29.90
C LYS A 186 -10.03 -2.67 30.57
N PHE A 187 -9.25 -3.64 30.12
CA PHE A 187 -9.32 -5.03 30.57
C PHE A 187 -7.92 -5.56 30.89
N PRO A 188 -7.19 -4.94 31.84
CA PRO A 188 -5.78 -5.25 32.10
C PRO A 188 -5.57 -6.71 32.51
N ASN A 189 -6.49 -7.29 33.29
CA ASN A 189 -6.40 -8.69 33.71
C ASN A 189 -6.61 -9.67 32.54
N ASP A 190 -7.58 -9.41 31.66
CA ASP A 190 -7.82 -10.24 30.48
C ASP A 190 -6.67 -10.11 29.48
N TYR A 191 -6.13 -8.90 29.30
CA TYR A 191 -5.00 -8.65 28.43
C TYR A 191 -3.75 -9.38 28.95
N GLN A 192 -3.44 -9.23 30.25
CA GLN A 192 -2.31 -9.91 30.90
C GLN A 192 -2.42 -11.44 30.79
N ALA A 193 -3.63 -12.00 30.85
CA ALA A 193 -3.87 -13.45 30.78
C ALA A 193 -3.57 -14.07 29.40
N VAL A 194 -3.35 -13.24 28.38
CA VAL A 194 -3.07 -13.68 26.99
C VAL A 194 -1.83 -13.03 26.39
N LEU A 195 -0.96 -12.47 27.22
CA LEU A 195 0.32 -11.90 26.82
C LEU A 195 1.41 -12.96 26.65
N GLY A 196 2.40 -12.63 25.81
CA GLY A 196 3.68 -13.31 25.74
C GLY A 196 3.81 -14.34 24.62
N ASP A 197 5.04 -14.84 24.46
CA ASP A 197 5.42 -15.86 23.48
C ASP A 197 5.02 -17.26 23.97
N THR A 198 3.71 -17.50 24.01
CA THR A 198 3.13 -18.82 24.20
C THR A 198 1.85 -18.93 23.40
N THR A 199 1.32 -20.15 23.27
CA THR A 199 0.11 -20.42 22.50
C THR A 199 -1.11 -20.54 23.40
N PHE A 200 -2.21 -19.97 22.94
CA PHE A 200 -3.50 -20.02 23.62
C PHE A 200 -4.55 -20.62 22.71
N SER A 201 -5.60 -21.22 23.28
CA SER A 201 -6.77 -21.62 22.52
C SER A 201 -7.53 -20.37 22.02
N SER A 202 -7.98 -20.39 20.77
CA SER A 202 -8.94 -19.41 20.23
C SER A 202 -10.23 -19.29 21.04
N SER A 203 -10.56 -20.30 21.87
CA SER A 203 -11.72 -20.31 22.76
C SER A 203 -11.46 -19.77 24.17
N ASN A 204 -10.23 -19.32 24.48
CA ASN A 204 -9.91 -18.74 25.79
C ASN A 204 -10.85 -17.56 26.09
N ARG A 205 -11.49 -17.60 27.27
CA ARG A 205 -12.48 -16.60 27.70
C ARG A 205 -11.91 -15.18 27.74
N HIS A 206 -10.61 -15.03 27.99
CA HIS A 206 -9.93 -13.75 28.12
C HIS A 206 -9.86 -12.99 26.78
N TRP A 207 -10.10 -13.64 25.64
CA TRP A 207 -10.17 -12.93 24.36
C TRP A 207 -11.42 -12.06 24.21
N LYS A 208 -12.53 -12.44 24.84
CA LYS A 208 -13.84 -11.83 24.57
C LYS A 208 -13.88 -10.33 24.92
N PRO A 209 -13.39 -9.87 26.08
CA PRO A 209 -13.41 -8.44 26.42
C PRO A 209 -12.48 -7.61 25.54
N LEU A 210 -11.43 -8.21 24.99
CA LEU A 210 -10.35 -7.50 24.28
C LEU A 210 -10.73 -7.06 22.85
N GLY A 211 -11.90 -7.46 22.34
CA GLY A 211 -12.35 -7.05 21.02
C GLY A 211 -11.42 -7.51 19.89
N ILE A 212 -10.86 -8.71 20.02
CA ILE A 212 -9.85 -9.24 19.09
C ILE A 212 -10.34 -9.24 17.64
N THR A 213 -9.57 -8.63 16.74
CA THR A 213 -9.82 -8.60 15.30
C THR A 213 -8.55 -8.90 14.51
N LEU A 214 -8.71 -9.39 13.28
CA LEU A 214 -7.60 -9.60 12.36
C LEU A 214 -6.96 -8.27 11.98
N ALA A 215 -5.71 -8.07 12.37
CA ALA A 215 -4.95 -6.85 12.14
C ALA A 215 -4.03 -6.95 10.92
N GLU A 216 -3.42 -8.12 10.71
CA GLU A 216 -2.47 -8.34 9.61
C GLU A 216 -2.80 -9.62 8.84
N ILE A 217 -2.62 -9.53 7.52
CA ILE A 217 -2.59 -10.66 6.61
C ILE A 217 -1.26 -10.59 5.87
N ILE A 218 -0.50 -11.68 5.85
CA ILE A 218 0.70 -11.83 5.02
C ILE A 218 0.46 -13.03 4.10
N VAL A 219 0.55 -12.78 2.80
CA VAL A 219 0.43 -13.80 1.77
C VAL A 219 1.81 -14.11 1.25
N VAL A 220 2.34 -15.27 1.62
CA VAL A 220 3.66 -15.72 1.19
C VAL A 220 3.54 -16.21 -0.25
N LEU A 221 4.28 -15.58 -1.15
CA LEU A 221 4.31 -15.91 -2.56
C LEU A 221 5.56 -16.72 -2.89
N ASN A 222 6.74 -16.32 -2.43
CA ASN A 222 7.96 -17.11 -2.54
C ASN A 222 8.65 -17.12 -1.17
N PRO A 223 8.54 -18.20 -0.39
CA PRO A 223 9.25 -18.27 0.89
C PRO A 223 10.76 -18.18 0.62
N SER A 224 11.46 -17.45 1.50
CA SER A 224 12.92 -17.53 1.57
C SER A 224 13.31 -18.99 1.81
N GLN A 225 14.28 -19.50 1.07
CA GLN A 225 14.90 -20.78 1.43
C GLN A 225 15.75 -20.50 2.67
N GLU A 226 15.47 -21.21 3.75
CA GLU A 226 16.35 -21.29 4.92
C GLU A 226 17.65 -22.02 4.56
#